data_AF-A0A418Y595-F1
#
_entry.id   AF-A0A418Y595-F1
#
_cell.length_a   1.000
_cell.length_b   1.000
_cell.length_c   1.000
_cell.angle_alpha   90.00
_cell.angle_beta   90.00
_cell.angle_gamma   90.00
#
_symmetry.space_group_name_H-M   'P 1'
#
loop_
_entity.id
_entity.type
_entity.pdbx_description
1 polymer ?
#
loop_
_entity_poly.entity_id
_entity_poly.type
_entity_poly.pdbx_seq_one_letter_code
_entity_poly.pdbx_strand_id
1 'polypeptide(L)'
;MLKNVMIRTRLVVIVAFLLLAAVLIGVGGLLGLNSVNASLKTVYEDRLLAVGQLDRVVRLANRHQLVLAKAPTGDPSSFGNRMDGIEKDMADADVVWTAYRDTYMTPEEKQIVADTHDNRTRFLAEGVKPAIAALRTSDVAQATSIVHGARDAAEALAYYAAISPALRLSFHDKLVRPQRGGLRRMCRTCTSRCLSQY
;
A
#
# COMPACT_ATOMS: atom_id res chain seq x y z
N MET A 1 29.56 49.88 -20.33
CA MET A 1 30.56 50.92 -19.94
C MET A 1 30.93 50.71 -18.48
N LEU A 2 32.05 50.02 -18.19
CA LEU A 2 32.62 49.87 -16.83
C LEU A 2 34.15 49.92 -16.97
N LYS A 3 34.70 51.10 -17.31
CA LYS A 3 36.10 51.22 -17.70
C LYS A 3 37.07 51.67 -16.58
N ASN A 4 36.58 51.96 -15.36
CA ASN A 4 37.42 52.44 -14.25
C ASN A 4 37.10 51.73 -12.91
N VAL A 5 37.15 50.40 -12.87
CA VAL A 5 36.94 49.65 -11.62
C VAL A 5 38.28 49.11 -11.14
N MET A 6 38.71 49.50 -9.94
CA MET A 6 39.95 49.02 -9.31
C MET A 6 39.94 47.49 -9.22
N ILE A 7 41.09 46.84 -9.45
CA ILE A 7 41.25 45.37 -9.46
C ILE A 7 40.66 44.74 -8.18
N ARG A 8 40.80 45.43 -7.04
CA ARG A 8 40.23 45.03 -5.75
C ARG A 8 38.70 44.91 -5.77
N THR A 9 38.01 45.86 -6.39
CA THR A 9 36.54 45.87 -6.49
C THR A 9 36.04 44.75 -7.40
N ARG A 10 36.77 44.44 -8.47
CA ARG A 10 36.43 43.32 -9.38
C ARG A 10 36.49 41.97 -8.66
N LEU A 11 37.50 41.76 -7.81
CA LEU A 11 37.64 40.52 -7.02
C LEU A 11 36.47 40.36 -6.02
N VAL A 12 36.12 41.44 -5.30
CA VAL A 12 35.03 41.43 -4.32
C VAL A 12 33.68 41.13 -4.97
N VAL A 13 33.40 41.72 -6.14
CA VAL A 13 32.14 41.47 -6.86
C VAL A 13 31.99 40.00 -7.27
N ILE A 14 33.05 39.37 -7.77
CA ILE A 14 33.01 37.96 -8.18
C ILE A 14 32.80 37.06 -6.96
N VAL A 15 33.53 37.29 -5.87
CA VAL A 15 33.38 36.49 -4.64
C VAL A 15 32.00 36.66 -4.03
N ALA A 16 31.48 37.89 -3.95
CA ALA A 16 30.14 38.16 -3.46
C ALA A 16 29.06 37.49 -4.33
N PHE A 17 29.21 37.51 -5.65
CA PHE A 17 28.31 36.82 -6.57
C PHE A 17 28.34 35.30 -6.39
N LEU A 18 29.52 34.69 -6.25
CA LEU A 18 29.66 33.25 -6.00
C LEU A 18 29.04 32.83 -4.67
N LEU A 19 29.24 33.62 -3.62
CA LEU A 19 28.61 33.38 -2.31
C LEU A 19 27.09 33.50 -2.41
N LEU A 20 26.57 34.51 -3.10
CA LEU A 20 25.13 34.67 -3.31
C LEU A 20 24.54 33.50 -4.10
N ALA A 21 25.21 33.07 -5.18
CA ALA A 21 24.79 31.91 -5.97
C ALA A 21 24.78 30.62 -5.13
N ALA A 22 25.81 30.40 -4.30
CA ALA A 22 25.87 29.25 -3.40
C ALA A 22 24.72 29.26 -2.37
N VAL A 23 24.39 30.42 -1.80
CA VAL A 23 23.26 30.57 -0.86
C VAL A 23 21.93 30.29 -1.56
N LEU A 24 21.72 30.82 -2.77
CA LEU A 24 20.49 30.58 -3.53
C LEU A 24 20.30 29.10 -3.87
N ILE A 25 21.38 28.42 -4.30
CA ILE A 25 21.35 26.98 -4.58
C ILE A 25 21.11 26.19 -3.28
N GLY A 26 21.77 26.56 -2.17
CA GLY A 26 21.59 25.91 -0.88
C GLY A 26 20.15 26.02 -0.35
N VAL A 27 19.57 27.23 -0.38
CA VAL A 27 18.17 27.47 0.02
C VAL A 27 17.21 26.73 -0.91
N GLY A 28 17.45 26.78 -2.22
CA GLY A 28 16.65 26.02 -3.20
C GLY A 28 16.70 24.52 -2.96
N GLY A 29 17.88 23.99 -2.62
CA GLY A 29 18.08 22.59 -2.24
C GLY A 29 17.32 22.20 -0.97
N LEU A 30 17.36 23.03 0.08
CA LEU A 30 16.61 22.78 1.32
C LEU A 30 15.09 22.78 1.09
N LEU A 31 14.57 23.73 0.30
CA LEU A 31 13.15 23.78 -0.04
C LEU A 31 12.73 22.57 -0.89
N GLY A 32 13.57 22.15 -1.83
CA GLY A 32 13.37 20.93 -2.62
C GLY A 32 13.34 19.68 -1.73
N LEU A 33 14.25 19.58 -0.77
CA LEU A 33 14.34 18.43 0.13
C LEU A 33 13.11 18.32 1.04
N ASN A 34 12.54 19.44 1.50
CA ASN A 34 11.31 19.44 2.27
C ASN A 34 10.11 18.88 1.46
N SER A 35 10.02 19.23 0.17
CA SER A 35 8.99 18.67 -0.73
C SER A 35 9.17 17.17 -0.99
N VAL A 36 10.43 16.72 -1.09
CA VAL A 36 10.75 15.29 -1.22
C VAL A 36 10.37 14.54 0.05
N ASN A 37 10.67 15.08 1.22
CA ASN A 37 10.33 14.47 2.50
C ASN A 37 8.81 14.33 2.69
N ALA A 38 8.04 15.37 2.36
CA ALA A 38 6.58 15.31 2.39
C ALA A 38 6.02 14.23 1.44
N SER A 39 6.61 14.10 0.25
CA SER A 39 6.21 13.07 -0.73
C SER A 39 6.59 11.66 -0.30
N LEU A 40 7.71 11.48 0.41
CA LEU A 40 8.10 10.18 0.97
C LEU A 40 7.17 9.75 2.10
N LYS A 41 6.76 10.70 2.95
CA LYS A 41 5.82 10.41 4.04
C LYS A 41 4.48 9.90 3.52
N THR A 42 3.91 10.55 2.51
CA THR A 42 2.64 10.09 1.90
C THR A 42 2.80 8.74 1.21
N VAL A 43 3.92 8.50 0.52
CA VAL A 43 4.21 7.16 -0.07
C VAL A 43 4.28 6.09 1.03
N TYR A 44 4.87 6.40 2.18
CA TYR A 44 4.98 5.46 3.29
C TYR A 44 3.62 5.16 3.92
N GLU A 45 2.90 6.20 4.35
CA GLU A 45 1.61 6.08 5.04
C GLU A 45 0.53 5.52 4.11
N ASP A 46 0.47 5.96 2.85
CA ASP A 46 -0.60 5.55 1.92
C ASP A 46 -0.31 4.20 1.23
N ARG A 47 0.94 3.71 1.19
CA ARG A 47 1.26 2.48 0.43
C ARG A 47 2.01 1.42 1.17
N LEU A 48 3.11 1.74 1.85
CA LEU A 48 3.91 0.72 2.51
C LEU A 48 3.15 0.11 3.68
N LEU A 49 2.43 0.95 4.42
CA LEU A 49 1.56 0.52 5.50
C LEU A 49 0.36 -0.29 4.97
N ALA A 50 -0.32 0.23 3.93
CA ALA A 50 -1.47 -0.43 3.31
C ALA A 50 -1.12 -1.80 2.69
N VAL A 51 0.01 -1.92 1.99
CA VAL A 51 0.49 -3.19 1.43
C VAL A 51 0.84 -4.17 2.55
N GLY A 52 1.51 -3.71 3.61
CA GLY A 52 1.84 -4.57 4.76
C GLY A 52 0.60 -5.10 5.49
N GLN A 53 -0.46 -4.28 5.59
CA GLN A 53 -1.75 -4.70 6.14
C GLN A 53 -2.38 -5.77 5.24
N LEU A 54 -2.47 -5.54 3.93
CA LEU A 54 -3.11 -6.46 2.99
C LEU A 54 -2.39 -7.82 2.90
N ASP A 55 -1.06 -7.79 2.84
CA ASP A 55 -0.20 -8.96 2.88
C ASP A 55 -0.35 -9.75 4.19
N ARG A 56 -0.57 -9.07 5.32
CA ARG A 56 -0.89 -9.74 6.58
C ARG A 56 -2.24 -10.45 6.54
N VAL A 57 -3.29 -9.84 5.98
CA VAL A 57 -4.59 -10.50 5.83
C VAL A 57 -4.48 -11.72 4.91
N VAL A 58 -3.76 -11.61 3.80
CA VAL A 58 -3.47 -12.72 2.87
C VAL A 58 -2.75 -13.88 3.57
N ARG A 59 -1.72 -13.60 4.36
CA ARG A 59 -1.01 -14.65 5.11
C ARG A 59 -1.92 -15.35 6.11
N LEU A 60 -2.76 -14.61 6.82
CA LEU A 60 -3.73 -15.18 7.76
C LEU A 60 -4.72 -16.09 7.03
N ALA A 61 -5.27 -15.65 5.90
CA ALA A 61 -6.16 -16.46 5.06
C ALA A 61 -5.48 -17.76 4.57
N ASN A 62 -4.24 -17.68 4.06
CA ASN A 62 -3.47 -18.85 3.66
C ASN A 62 -3.19 -19.80 4.83
N ARG A 63 -2.90 -19.26 6.02
CA ARG A 63 -2.70 -20.06 7.23
C ARG A 63 -3.96 -20.83 7.59
N HIS A 64 -5.13 -20.22 7.51
CA HIS A 64 -6.42 -20.90 7.75
C HIS A 64 -6.59 -22.08 6.78
N GLN A 65 -6.41 -21.85 5.48
CA GLN A 65 -6.51 -22.91 4.47
C GLN A 65 -5.50 -24.04 4.73
N LEU A 66 -4.27 -23.72 5.12
CA LEU A 66 -3.25 -24.72 5.42
C LEU A 66 -3.59 -25.55 6.67
N VAL A 67 -4.11 -24.90 7.72
CA VAL A 67 -4.51 -25.61 8.96
C VAL A 67 -5.71 -26.52 8.67
N LEU A 68 -6.69 -26.03 7.91
CA LEU A 68 -7.86 -26.83 7.50
C LEU A 68 -7.45 -28.00 6.58
N ALA A 69 -6.59 -27.77 5.60
CA ALA A 69 -6.08 -28.82 4.71
C ALA A 69 -5.23 -29.89 5.44
N LYS A 70 -4.60 -29.54 6.57
CA LYS A 70 -3.86 -30.48 7.42
C LYS A 70 -4.72 -31.15 8.47
N ALA A 71 -5.98 -30.74 8.64
CA ALA A 71 -6.87 -31.32 9.64
C ALA A 71 -7.08 -32.85 9.44
N PRO A 72 -7.19 -33.40 8.21
CA PRO A 72 -7.38 -34.84 8.03
C PRO A 72 -6.19 -35.71 8.43
N THR A 73 -5.00 -35.15 8.53
CA THR A 73 -3.77 -35.87 8.92
C THR A 73 -3.32 -35.57 10.34
N GLY A 74 -4.07 -34.72 11.07
CA GLY A 74 -3.75 -34.29 12.42
C GLY A 74 -4.39 -35.16 13.51
N ASP A 75 -3.89 -35.03 14.73
CA ASP A 75 -4.49 -35.63 15.92
C ASP A 75 -5.78 -34.88 16.30
N PRO A 76 -6.94 -35.57 16.38
CA PRO A 76 -8.21 -34.99 16.80
C PRO A 76 -8.18 -34.28 18.15
N SER A 77 -7.32 -34.72 19.08
CA SER A 77 -7.14 -34.07 20.38
C SER A 77 -6.66 -32.61 20.27
N SER A 78 -5.99 -32.27 19.15
CA SER A 78 -5.44 -30.94 18.89
C SER A 78 -6.38 -30.02 18.11
N PHE A 79 -7.54 -30.51 17.66
CA PHE A 79 -8.47 -29.72 16.84
C PHE A 79 -9.02 -28.51 17.59
N GLY A 80 -9.42 -28.65 18.86
CA GLY A 80 -9.91 -27.53 19.66
C GLY A 80 -8.93 -26.35 19.68
N ASN A 81 -7.70 -26.60 20.13
CA ASN A 81 -6.65 -25.56 20.19
C ASN A 81 -6.31 -24.96 18.82
N ARG A 82 -6.34 -25.76 17.74
CA ARG A 82 -6.09 -25.28 16.37
C ARG A 82 -7.22 -24.39 15.87
N MET A 83 -8.47 -24.76 16.15
CA MET A 83 -9.65 -24.00 15.76
C MET A 83 -9.75 -22.68 16.53
N ASP A 84 -9.45 -22.68 17.84
CA ASP A 84 -9.39 -21.45 18.64
C ASP A 84 -8.30 -20.49 18.11
N GLY A 85 -7.18 -21.05 17.67
CA GLY A 85 -6.12 -20.28 16.99
C GLY A 85 -6.57 -19.66 15.66
N ILE A 86 -7.40 -20.35 14.87
CA ILE A 86 -7.98 -19.79 13.64
C ILE A 86 -8.97 -18.67 13.97
N GLU A 87 -9.84 -18.85 14.96
CA GLU A 87 -10.80 -17.81 15.35
C GLU A 87 -10.12 -16.53 15.84
N LYS A 88 -9.02 -16.68 16.59
CA LYS A 88 -8.19 -15.54 17.00
C LYS A 88 -7.56 -14.84 15.80
N ASP A 89 -6.97 -15.61 14.89
CA ASP A 89 -6.39 -15.07 13.66
C ASP A 89 -7.44 -14.36 12.78
N MET A 90 -8.68 -14.87 12.74
CA MET A 90 -9.80 -14.22 12.05
C MET A 90 -10.13 -12.85 12.66
N ALA A 91 -10.14 -12.74 13.99
CA ALA A 91 -10.36 -11.47 14.68
C ALA A 91 -9.20 -10.49 14.39
N ASP A 92 -7.95 -10.95 14.46
CA ASP A 92 -6.79 -10.12 14.13
C ASP A 92 -6.82 -9.65 12.66
N ALA A 93 -7.22 -10.52 11.74
CA ALA A 93 -7.37 -10.19 10.32
C ALA A 93 -8.48 -9.16 10.07
N ASP A 94 -9.52 -9.11 10.90
CA ASP A 94 -10.60 -8.14 10.83
C ASP A 94 -10.16 -6.75 11.29
N VAL A 95 -9.40 -6.69 12.38
CA VAL A 95 -8.77 -5.45 12.87
C VAL A 95 -7.83 -4.87 11.80
N VAL A 96 -6.95 -5.68 11.23
CA VAL A 96 -6.00 -5.23 10.20
C VAL A 96 -6.74 -4.77 8.94
N TRP A 97 -7.83 -5.44 8.57
CA TRP A 97 -8.63 -5.07 7.40
C TRP A 97 -9.42 -3.78 7.57
N THR A 98 -9.97 -3.56 8.77
CA THR A 98 -10.62 -2.30 9.13
C THR A 98 -9.60 -1.15 9.08
N ALA A 99 -8.42 -1.36 9.67
CA ALA A 99 -7.34 -0.37 9.62
C ALA A 99 -6.88 -0.07 8.18
N TYR A 100 -6.90 -1.06 7.28
CA TYR A 100 -6.65 -0.84 5.85
C TYR A 100 -7.76 0.00 5.20
N ARG A 101 -9.04 -0.32 5.45
CA ARG A 101 -10.21 0.40 4.93
C ARG A 101 -10.29 1.86 5.38
N ASP A 102 -9.75 2.17 6.55
CA ASP A 102 -9.71 3.53 7.09
C ASP A 102 -8.60 4.39 6.47
N THR A 103 -7.73 3.81 5.64
CA THR A 103 -6.71 4.58 4.91
C THR A 103 -7.32 5.37 3.75
N TYR A 104 -6.55 6.31 3.20
CA TYR A 104 -6.99 7.14 2.09
C TYR A 104 -7.11 6.33 0.78
N MET A 105 -8.34 6.12 0.29
CA MET A 105 -8.64 5.38 -0.94
C MET A 105 -9.28 6.24 -2.03
N THR A 106 -8.95 5.96 -3.30
CA THR A 106 -9.67 6.57 -4.44
C THR A 106 -11.07 5.97 -4.60
N PRO A 107 -12.01 6.62 -5.30
CA PRO A 107 -13.34 6.07 -5.54
C PRO A 107 -13.32 4.69 -6.22
N GLU A 108 -12.42 4.47 -7.16
CA GLU A 108 -12.25 3.19 -7.87
C GLU A 108 -11.69 2.12 -6.93
N GLU A 109 -10.71 2.49 -6.08
CA GLU A 109 -10.15 1.61 -5.06
C GLU A 109 -11.21 1.19 -4.03
N LYS A 110 -12.09 2.10 -3.61
CA LYS A 110 -13.18 1.80 -2.68
C LYS A 110 -14.13 0.74 -3.23
N GLN A 111 -14.44 0.78 -4.53
CA GLN A 111 -15.31 -0.23 -5.15
C GLN A 111 -14.66 -1.62 -5.09
N ILE A 112 -13.38 -1.70 -5.47
CA ILE A 112 -12.63 -2.98 -5.44
C ILE A 112 -12.53 -3.51 -4.01
N VAL A 113 -12.29 -2.64 -3.03
CA VAL A 113 -12.20 -3.01 -1.62
C VAL A 113 -13.55 -3.48 -1.07
N ALA A 114 -14.66 -2.87 -1.50
CA ALA A 114 -16.01 -3.32 -1.14
C ALA A 114 -16.30 -4.72 -1.72
N ASP A 115 -16.04 -4.93 -3.01
CA ASP A 115 -16.21 -6.24 -3.65
C ASP A 115 -15.33 -7.32 -2.97
N THR A 116 -14.11 -6.94 -2.58
CA THR A 116 -13.19 -7.83 -1.85
C THR A 116 -13.71 -8.16 -0.45
N HIS A 117 -14.28 -7.18 0.25
CA HIS A 117 -14.88 -7.38 1.57
C HIS A 117 -16.06 -8.35 1.51
N ASP A 118 -16.92 -8.23 0.52
CA ASP A 118 -18.09 -9.09 0.37
C ASP A 118 -17.68 -10.53 0.05
N ASN A 119 -16.72 -10.70 -0.86
CA ASN A 119 -16.15 -12.02 -1.17
C ASN A 119 -15.48 -12.64 0.07
N ARG A 120 -14.70 -11.85 0.83
CA ARG A 120 -14.09 -12.32 2.08
C ARG A 120 -15.14 -12.73 3.10
N THR A 121 -16.20 -11.94 3.26
CA THR A 121 -17.26 -12.22 4.24
C THR A 121 -17.98 -13.53 3.90
N ARG A 122 -18.27 -13.75 2.61
CA ARG A 122 -18.87 -14.99 2.12
C ARG A 122 -17.96 -16.19 2.36
N PHE A 123 -16.68 -16.09 1.99
CA PHE A 123 -15.67 -17.14 2.23
C PHE A 123 -15.56 -17.53 3.72
N LEU A 124 -15.58 -16.55 4.62
CA LEU A 124 -15.53 -16.83 6.07
C LEU A 124 -16.83 -17.45 6.58
N ALA A 125 -17.98 -17.02 6.08
CA ALA A 125 -19.29 -17.49 6.53
C ALA A 125 -19.65 -18.88 6.00
N GLU A 126 -19.32 -19.17 4.74
CA GLU A 126 -19.74 -20.37 4.03
C GLU A 126 -18.65 -21.46 4.00
N GLY A 127 -17.37 -21.10 4.06
CA GLY A 127 -16.24 -22.04 4.03
C GLY A 127 -15.60 -22.25 5.40
N VAL A 128 -14.99 -21.19 5.95
CA VAL A 128 -14.12 -21.31 7.13
C VAL A 128 -14.89 -21.65 8.41
N LYS A 129 -15.97 -20.93 8.73
CA LYS A 129 -16.76 -21.18 9.96
C LYS A 129 -17.39 -22.57 9.99
N PRO A 130 -18.04 -23.06 8.91
CA PRO A 130 -18.59 -24.41 8.88
C PRO A 130 -17.50 -25.49 8.99
N ALA A 131 -16.34 -25.29 8.35
CA ALA A 131 -15.21 -26.21 8.48
C ALA A 131 -14.67 -26.28 9.91
N ILE A 132 -14.58 -25.14 10.61
CA ILE A 132 -14.21 -25.10 12.04
C ILE A 132 -15.22 -25.87 12.88
N ALA A 133 -16.51 -25.67 12.66
CA ALA A 133 -17.57 -26.37 13.39
C ALA A 133 -17.50 -27.89 13.21
N ALA A 134 -17.32 -28.36 11.97
CA ALA A 134 -17.15 -29.78 11.65
C ALA A 134 -15.89 -30.39 12.31
N LEU A 135 -14.76 -29.66 12.31
CA LEU A 135 -13.53 -30.12 12.95
C LEU A 135 -13.63 -30.15 14.49
N ARG A 136 -14.42 -29.26 15.11
CA ARG A 136 -14.67 -29.32 16.55
C ARG A 136 -15.46 -30.57 16.96
N THR A 137 -16.33 -31.08 16.10
CA THR A 137 -17.03 -32.35 16.30
C THR A 137 -16.24 -33.55 15.78
N SER A 138 -14.97 -33.37 15.40
CA SER A 138 -14.10 -34.39 14.78
C SER A 138 -14.64 -34.98 13.47
N ASP A 139 -15.54 -34.28 12.77
CA ASP A 139 -16.05 -34.68 11.46
C ASP A 139 -15.12 -34.16 10.35
N VAL A 140 -14.03 -34.90 10.18
CA VAL A 140 -12.99 -34.62 9.19
C VAL A 140 -13.53 -34.75 7.76
N ALA A 141 -14.46 -35.66 7.50
CA ALA A 141 -15.02 -35.89 6.17
C ALA A 141 -15.85 -34.68 5.70
N GLN A 142 -16.70 -34.17 6.59
CA GLN A 142 -17.47 -32.95 6.33
C GLN A 142 -16.55 -31.74 6.13
N ALA A 143 -15.56 -31.55 7.01
CA ALA A 143 -14.59 -30.46 6.88
C ALA A 143 -13.81 -30.51 5.56
N THR A 144 -13.38 -31.71 5.15
CA THR A 144 -12.69 -31.95 3.86
C THR A 144 -13.60 -31.61 2.68
N SER A 145 -14.88 -31.98 2.73
CA SER A 145 -15.84 -31.66 1.66
C SER A 145 -16.10 -30.16 1.51
N ILE A 146 -16.09 -29.41 2.62
CA ILE A 146 -16.26 -27.96 2.63
C ILE A 146 -15.01 -27.31 2.01
N VAL A 147 -13.82 -27.65 2.51
CA VAL A 147 -12.53 -27.06 2.11
C VAL A 147 -12.14 -27.39 0.66
N HIS A 148 -12.45 -28.60 0.17
CA HIS A 148 -12.16 -29.02 -1.20
C HIS A 148 -13.30 -28.73 -2.18
N GLY A 149 -14.40 -28.12 -1.72
CA GLY A 149 -15.47 -27.68 -2.61
C GLY A 149 -14.98 -26.65 -3.63
N ALA A 150 -15.41 -26.79 -4.89
CA ALA A 150 -15.04 -25.90 -6.00
C ALA A 150 -15.36 -24.40 -5.77
N ARG A 151 -16.14 -24.07 -4.74
CA ARG A 151 -16.50 -22.70 -4.35
C ARG A 151 -15.38 -21.97 -3.61
N ASP A 152 -14.66 -22.64 -2.70
CA ASP A 152 -13.60 -22.01 -1.89
C ASP A 152 -12.37 -21.66 -2.73
N ALA A 153 -12.05 -22.47 -3.75
CA ALA A 153 -10.95 -22.18 -4.68
C ALA A 153 -11.26 -20.98 -5.60
N ALA A 154 -12.50 -20.85 -6.06
CA ALA A 154 -12.93 -19.73 -6.91
C ALA A 154 -13.00 -18.41 -6.14
N GLU A 155 -13.42 -18.45 -4.87
CA GLU A 155 -13.52 -17.27 -4.01
C GLU A 155 -12.18 -16.87 -3.39
N ALA A 156 -11.31 -17.82 -3.07
CA ALA A 156 -9.91 -17.53 -2.75
C ALA A 156 -9.20 -16.91 -3.95
N LEU A 157 -9.39 -17.46 -5.16
CA LEU A 157 -8.86 -16.85 -6.39
C LEU A 157 -9.45 -15.46 -6.65
N ALA A 158 -10.74 -15.23 -6.38
CA ALA A 158 -11.36 -13.90 -6.47
C ALA A 158 -10.79 -12.92 -5.43
N TYR A 159 -10.54 -13.38 -4.21
CA TYR A 159 -9.91 -12.63 -3.13
C TYR A 159 -8.47 -12.22 -3.51
N TYR A 160 -7.67 -13.13 -4.07
CA TYR A 160 -6.33 -12.83 -4.59
C TYR A 160 -6.35 -11.98 -5.87
N ALA A 161 -7.32 -12.23 -6.76
CA ALA A 161 -7.48 -11.49 -8.01
C ALA A 161 -7.91 -10.05 -7.78
N ALA A 162 -8.71 -9.75 -6.73
CA ALA A 162 -9.16 -8.40 -6.39
C ALA A 162 -8.10 -7.56 -5.68
N ILE A 163 -7.14 -8.19 -5.00
CA ILE A 163 -5.98 -7.52 -4.39
C ILE A 163 -5.04 -6.95 -5.46
N SER A 164 -4.86 -7.66 -6.58
CA SER A 164 -3.94 -7.26 -7.64
C SER A 164 -4.30 -5.94 -8.38
N PRO A 165 -5.57 -5.65 -8.76
CA PRO A 165 -5.97 -4.37 -9.32
C PRO A 165 -6.00 -3.25 -8.27
N ALA A 166 -6.35 -3.53 -7.00
CA ALA A 166 -6.24 -2.55 -5.92
C ALA A 166 -4.77 -2.12 -5.74
N LEU A 167 -3.83 -3.07 -5.71
CA LEU A 167 -2.40 -2.77 -5.74
C LEU A 167 -2.06 -1.98 -7.00
N ARG A 168 -2.43 -2.45 -8.20
CA ARG A 168 -2.08 -1.82 -9.47
C ARG A 168 -2.60 -0.38 -9.57
N LEU A 169 -3.82 -0.09 -9.15
CA LEU A 169 -4.38 1.28 -9.14
C LEU A 169 -3.64 2.16 -8.14
N SER A 170 -3.40 1.66 -6.93
CA SER A 170 -2.68 2.41 -5.89
C SER A 170 -1.21 2.67 -6.26
N PHE A 171 -0.61 1.81 -7.09
CA PHE A 171 0.68 2.06 -7.71
C PHE A 171 0.59 3.03 -8.90
N HIS A 172 -0.26 2.76 -9.89
CA HIS A 172 -0.25 3.50 -11.17
C HIS A 172 -0.77 4.94 -11.04
N ASP A 173 -1.90 5.15 -10.36
CA ASP A 173 -2.54 6.47 -10.36
C ASP A 173 -1.86 7.43 -9.36
N LYS A 174 -1.48 6.91 -8.19
CA LYS A 174 -0.86 7.72 -7.14
C LYS A 174 0.68 7.86 -7.28
N LEU A 175 1.47 6.99 -7.96
CA LEU A 175 2.93 7.23 -8.12
C LEU A 175 3.22 8.08 -9.36
N VAL A 176 2.55 7.76 -10.46
CA VAL A 176 2.95 8.29 -11.78
C VAL A 176 2.32 9.67 -12.04
N ARG A 177 1.12 9.94 -11.53
CA ARG A 177 0.46 11.25 -11.76
C ARG A 177 0.96 12.42 -10.90
N PRO A 178 1.27 12.30 -9.59
CA PRO A 178 1.64 13.49 -8.80
C PRO A 178 2.97 14.11 -9.25
N GLN A 179 3.92 13.32 -9.76
CA GLN A 179 5.17 13.83 -10.35
C GLN A 179 4.92 14.71 -11.60
N ARG A 180 3.83 14.49 -12.35
CA ARG A 180 3.52 15.32 -13.54
C ARG A 180 2.99 16.72 -13.18
N GLY A 181 2.41 16.89 -11.98
CA GLY A 181 1.85 18.17 -11.54
C GLY A 181 2.91 19.22 -11.21
N GLY A 182 3.99 18.83 -10.53
CA GLY A 182 5.12 19.69 -10.18
C GLY A 182 5.97 20.07 -11.39
N LEU A 183 6.31 19.08 -12.23
CA LEU A 183 7.09 19.30 -13.46
C LEU A 183 6.37 20.20 -14.48
N ARG A 184 5.04 20.12 -14.61
CA ARG A 184 4.29 21.04 -15.50
C ARG A 184 4.27 22.49 -15.01
N ARG A 185 4.22 22.73 -13.70
CA ARG A 185 4.30 24.11 -13.15
C ARG A 185 5.70 24.68 -13.30
N MET A 186 6.72 23.90 -12.95
CA MET A 186 8.12 24.34 -13.03
C MET A 186 8.58 24.60 -14.47
N CYS A 187 8.12 23.77 -15.43
CA CYS A 187 8.40 23.99 -16.84
C CYS A 187 7.73 25.28 -17.34
N ARG A 188 6.45 25.53 -17.02
CA ARG A 188 5.76 26.77 -17.41
C ARG A 188 6.44 28.04 -16.86
N THR A 189 6.95 28.01 -15.63
CA THR A 189 7.63 29.17 -15.03
C THR A 189 9.02 29.43 -15.63
N CYS A 190 9.73 28.38 -16.07
CA CYS A 190 10.99 28.52 -16.80
C CYS A 190 10.77 29.04 -18.23
N THR A 191 9.78 28.49 -18.96
CA THR A 191 9.51 28.93 -20.34
C THR A 191 8.99 30.38 -20.37
N SER A 192 8.17 30.80 -19.41
CA SER A 192 7.65 32.17 -19.36
C SER A 192 8.71 33.22 -19.00
N ARG A 193 9.76 32.86 -18.25
CA ARG A 193 10.88 33.79 -17.98
C ARG A 193 11.89 33.87 -19.11
N CYS A 194 12.11 32.78 -19.87
CA CYS A 194 12.98 32.83 -21.05
C CYS A 194 12.39 33.63 -22.22
N LEU A 195 11.06 33.59 -22.42
CA LEU A 195 10.40 34.34 -23.50
C LEU A 195 10.21 35.84 -23.23
N SER A 196 10.51 36.33 -22.02
CA SER A 196 10.43 37.74 -21.65
C SER A 196 11.79 38.48 -21.76
N GLN A 197 12.84 37.78 -22.18
CA GLN A 197 14.21 38.32 -22.32
C GLN A 197 14.68 38.42 -23.78
N TYR A 198 13.81 38.16 -24.76
CA TYR A 198 13.98 38.43 -26.18
C TYR A 198 12.84 39.32 -26.66
#